data_AF-A0A8J6K0Q5-F1
#
_entry.id   AF-A0A8J6K0Q5-F1
#
_cell.length_a   1.000
_cell.length_b   1.000
_cell.length_c   1.000
_cell.angle_alpha   90.00
_cell.angle_beta   90.00
_cell.angle_gamma   90.00
#
_symmetry.space_group_name_H-M   'P 1'
#
loop_
_entity.id
_entity.type
_entity.pdbx_description
1 polymer ?
#
loop_
_entity_poly.entity_id
_entity_poly.type
_entity_poly.pdbx_seq_one_letter_code
_entity_poly.pdbx_strand_id
1 'polypeptide(L)'
;MPGDVCFPGGRRDPADEDDIQTALRETQEEIGLRPEQVQILGKLIPYISKSPTYLVTPIVGIVEDTFQPTPNPSEVADVFLVPLEFFISSEHYTPLQVHSQSRGSLTLHQFLYMDPDTKKNFNIWGLTAHCAVMLSAMLLEKGPSFLPGFDVDDIIRQQEMFLEASYNRSKL
;
A
#
# COMPACT_ATOMS: atom_id res chain seq x y z
N MET A 1 13.08 0.01 6.55
CA MET A 1 14.30 0.53 7.20
C MET A 1 14.12 2.03 7.35
N PRO A 2 14.83 2.69 8.28
CA PRO A 2 14.81 4.16 8.34
C PRO A 2 15.11 4.72 6.94
N GLY A 3 14.19 5.51 6.38
CA GLY A 3 14.32 6.10 5.04
C GLY A 3 13.73 5.30 3.87
N ASP A 4 13.05 4.17 4.11
CA ASP A 4 12.27 3.51 3.05
C ASP A 4 10.93 4.22 2.82
N VAL A 5 10.46 4.26 1.56
CA VAL A 5 9.11 4.72 1.23
C VAL A 5 8.08 3.66 1.62
N CYS A 6 7.09 4.07 2.41
CA CYS A 6 5.93 3.25 2.78
C CYS A 6 4.64 4.06 2.80
N PHE A 7 3.51 3.35 2.77
CA PHE A 7 2.23 3.92 3.19
C PHE A 7 2.25 4.17 4.70
N PRO A 8 1.42 5.11 5.19
CA PRO A 8 1.28 5.29 6.63
C PRO A 8 0.69 4.04 7.28
N GLY A 9 1.10 3.76 8.51
CA GLY A 9 0.67 2.58 9.25
C GLY A 9 1.77 1.95 10.09
N GLY A 10 1.36 1.10 11.02
CA GLY A 10 2.28 0.51 11.97
C GLY A 10 1.77 -0.79 12.57
N ARG A 11 2.28 -1.09 13.77
CA ARG A 11 1.94 -2.32 14.47
C ARG A 11 0.67 -2.11 15.28
N ARG A 12 -0.24 -3.09 15.21
CA ARG A 12 -1.43 -3.12 16.06
C ARG A 12 -1.07 -3.02 17.54
N ASP A 13 -1.67 -2.05 18.22
CA ASP A 13 -1.66 -1.88 19.67
C ASP A 13 -2.75 -2.75 20.30
N PRO A 14 -2.55 -3.30 21.51
CA PRO A 14 -3.61 -3.96 22.26
C PRO A 14 -4.91 -3.17 22.44
N ALA A 15 -4.86 -1.83 22.40
CA ALA A 15 -6.01 -0.95 22.48
C ALA A 15 -6.79 -0.81 21.16
N ASP A 16 -6.19 -1.19 20.02
CA ASP A 16 -6.84 -1.10 18.72
C ASP A 16 -7.89 -2.22 18.58
N GLU A 17 -9.15 -1.82 18.39
CA GLU A 17 -10.28 -2.77 18.26
C GLU A 17 -10.13 -3.69 17.04
N ASP A 18 -9.58 -3.16 15.95
CA ASP A 18 -9.31 -3.89 14.72
C ASP A 18 -8.17 -3.27 13.89
N ASP A 19 -7.91 -3.85 12.71
CA ASP A 19 -6.86 -3.36 11.80
C ASP A 19 -7.19 -1.98 11.19
N ILE A 20 -8.48 -1.60 11.11
CA ILE A 20 -8.87 -0.27 10.61
C ILE A 20 -8.50 0.78 11.66
N GLN A 21 -8.81 0.54 12.93
CA GLN A 21 -8.41 1.42 14.02
C GLN A 21 -6.89 1.56 14.12
N THR A 22 -6.16 0.46 13.91
CA THR A 22 -4.69 0.51 13.81
C THR A 22 -4.24 1.46 12.70
N ALA A 23 -4.77 1.31 11.48
CA ALA A 23 -4.38 2.16 10.36
C ALA A 23 -4.77 3.63 10.59
N LEU A 24 -5.94 3.91 11.16
CA LEU A 24 -6.40 5.26 11.45
C LEU A 24 -5.52 5.94 12.50
N ARG A 25 -5.22 5.25 13.62
CA ARG A 25 -4.36 5.77 14.68
C ARG A 25 -2.97 6.12 14.13
N GLU A 26 -2.33 5.17 13.48
CA GLU A 26 -0.98 5.34 12.93
C GLU A 26 -0.93 6.45 11.88
N THR A 27 -1.92 6.51 10.97
CA THR A 27 -1.98 7.57 9.95
C THR A 27 -2.19 8.95 10.59
N GLN A 28 -2.97 9.03 11.67
CA GLN A 28 -3.13 10.26 12.43
C GLN A 28 -1.82 10.67 13.15
N GLU A 29 -1.12 9.71 13.75
CA GLU A 29 0.16 9.93 14.45
C GLU A 29 1.28 10.37 13.48
N GLU A 30 1.33 9.76 12.29
CA GLU A 30 2.41 9.97 11.31
C GLU A 30 2.20 11.22 10.45
N ILE A 31 0.98 11.48 9.96
CA ILE A 31 0.69 12.56 9.01
C ILE A 31 -0.46 13.48 9.41
N GLY A 32 -1.06 13.29 10.59
CA GLY A 32 -2.12 14.16 11.10
C GLY A 32 -3.50 13.96 10.47
N LEU A 33 -3.71 12.89 9.70
CA LEU A 33 -5.00 12.61 9.07
C LEU A 33 -6.00 12.14 10.13
N ARG A 34 -7.02 12.95 10.43
CA ARG A 34 -8.04 12.57 11.40
C ARG A 34 -9.05 11.58 10.80
N PRO A 35 -9.65 10.68 11.60
CA PRO A 35 -10.63 9.71 11.14
C PRO A 35 -11.82 10.31 10.38
N GLU A 36 -12.23 11.54 10.71
CA GLU A 36 -13.35 12.21 10.04
C GLU A 36 -13.01 12.69 8.63
N GLN A 37 -11.72 12.78 8.28
CA GLN A 37 -11.22 13.27 6.99
C GLN A 37 -10.94 12.14 6.00
N VAL A 38 -11.31 10.90 6.34
CA VAL A 38 -11.07 9.73 5.50
C VAL A 38 -12.29 8.82 5.51
N GLN A 39 -12.80 8.53 4.31
CA GLN A 39 -13.82 7.51 4.12
C GLN A 39 -13.14 6.17 3.86
N ILE A 40 -13.23 5.23 4.79
CA ILE A 40 -12.71 3.87 4.59
C ILE A 40 -13.57 3.12 3.57
N LEU A 41 -12.93 2.61 2.52
CA LEU A 41 -13.54 1.77 1.50
C LEU A 41 -13.49 0.28 1.89
N GLY A 42 -12.42 -0.15 2.56
CA GLY A 42 -12.30 -1.51 3.04
C GLY A 42 -10.86 -1.99 3.17
N LYS A 43 -10.73 -3.31 3.35
CA LYS A 43 -9.45 -4.02 3.50
C LYS A 43 -9.08 -4.71 2.19
N LEU A 44 -7.82 -4.61 1.78
CA LEU A 44 -7.28 -5.48 0.73
C LEU A 44 -6.83 -6.82 1.32
N ILE A 45 -6.64 -7.83 0.47
CA ILE A 45 -6.10 -9.13 0.89
C ILE A 45 -4.78 -8.92 1.65
N PRO A 46 -4.62 -9.51 2.86
CA PRO A 46 -3.40 -9.39 3.62
C PRO A 46 -2.19 -10.07 2.96
N TYR A 47 -1.01 -9.49 3.16
CA TYR A 47 0.26 -10.03 2.65
C TYR A 47 1.18 -10.48 3.78
N ILE A 48 1.93 -11.55 3.54
CA ILE A 48 3.04 -11.94 4.42
C ILE A 48 4.27 -11.14 4.01
N SER A 49 4.86 -10.40 4.95
CA SER A 49 6.07 -9.60 4.72
C SER A 49 7.28 -10.48 4.36
N LYS A 50 8.40 -9.86 3.95
CA LYS A 50 9.68 -10.54 3.64
C LYS A 50 10.16 -11.47 4.76
N SER A 51 9.83 -11.16 6.01
CA SER A 51 9.95 -12.09 7.13
C SER A 51 8.60 -12.74 7.39
N PRO A 52 8.50 -14.07 7.54
CA PRO A 52 7.23 -14.76 7.79
C PRO A 52 6.54 -14.36 9.12
N THR A 53 7.14 -13.46 9.89
CA THR A 53 6.65 -12.99 11.19
C THR A 53 5.57 -11.91 11.13
N TYR A 54 5.35 -11.25 10.00
CA TYR A 54 4.39 -10.14 9.92
C TYR A 54 3.37 -10.33 8.80
N LEU A 55 2.10 -10.26 9.17
CA LEU A 55 0.95 -10.15 8.29
C LEU A 55 0.60 -8.66 8.18
N VAL A 56 0.55 -8.14 6.96
CA VAL A 56 0.22 -6.74 6.67
C VAL A 56 -1.15 -6.70 6.02
N THR A 57 -2.08 -5.94 6.61
CA THR A 57 -3.45 -5.77 6.11
C THR A 57 -3.60 -4.35 5.56
N PRO A 58 -3.60 -4.15 4.23
CA PRO A 58 -3.78 -2.81 3.67
C PRO A 58 -5.21 -2.33 3.84
N ILE A 59 -5.37 -1.09 4.30
CA ILE A 59 -6.66 -0.41 4.43
C ILE A 59 -6.72 0.69 3.36
N VAL A 60 -7.79 0.72 2.59
CA VAL A 60 -8.00 1.72 1.53
C VAL A 60 -9.03 2.73 1.99
N GLY A 61 -8.71 4.00 1.85
CA GLY A 61 -9.63 5.10 2.15
C GLY A 61 -9.53 6.23 1.13
N ILE A 62 -10.62 6.97 0.98
CA ILE A 62 -10.68 8.22 0.22
C ILE A 62 -10.44 9.36 1.21
N VAL A 63 -9.38 10.14 0.97
CA VAL A 63 -9.02 11.29 1.80
C VAL A 63 -9.75 12.53 1.28
N GLU A 64 -10.25 13.36 2.19
CA GLU A 64 -10.86 14.66 1.84
C GLU A 64 -9.86 15.57 1.09
N ASP A 65 -10.34 16.30 0.10
CA ASP A 65 -9.54 17.23 -0.71
C ASP A 65 -8.95 18.40 0.11
N THR A 66 -9.60 18.75 1.22
CA THR A 66 -9.13 19.80 2.15
C THR A 66 -8.01 19.35 3.09
N PHE A 67 -7.69 18.06 3.14
CA PHE A 67 -6.64 17.56 4.01
C PHE A 67 -5.26 18.09 3.60
N GLN A 68 -4.50 18.54 4.59
CA GLN A 68 -3.11 18.97 4.44
C GLN A 68 -2.25 18.14 5.41
N PRO A 69 -1.29 17.34 4.92
CA PRO A 69 -0.45 16.52 5.78
C PRO A 69 0.32 17.37 6.79
N THR A 70 0.36 16.90 8.04
CA THR A 70 1.22 17.44 9.10
C THR A 70 2.14 16.32 9.58
N PRO A 71 3.30 16.12 8.91
CA PRO A 71 4.18 14.99 9.20
C PRO A 71 4.77 15.10 10.61
N ASN A 72 4.76 13.99 11.36
CA ASN A 72 5.47 13.90 12.62
C ASN A 72 6.97 13.69 12.37
N PRO A 73 7.84 14.67 12.69
CA PRO A 73 9.26 14.62 12.33
C PRO A 73 10.05 13.54 13.07
N SER A 74 9.50 12.91 14.13
CA SER A 74 10.16 11.77 14.77
C SER A 74 10.11 10.50 13.93
N GLU A 75 9.17 10.41 12.98
CA GLU A 75 8.85 9.17 12.26
C GLU A 75 8.82 9.38 10.74
N VAL A 76 8.33 10.54 10.28
CA VAL A 76 8.11 10.85 8.87
C VAL A 76 9.03 12.00 8.44
N ALA A 77 9.93 11.71 7.49
CA ALA A 77 10.84 12.68 6.93
C ALA A 77 10.21 13.53 5.81
N ASP A 78 9.34 12.93 4.99
CA ASP A 78 8.70 13.56 3.83
C ASP A 78 7.36 12.87 3.54
N VAL A 79 6.41 13.65 3.01
CA VAL A 79 5.13 13.16 2.47
C VAL A 79 5.00 13.66 1.03
N PHE A 80 4.58 12.79 0.14
CA PHE A 80 4.43 13.10 -1.28
C PHE A 80 3.28 12.30 -1.89
N LEU A 81 2.77 12.76 -3.04
CA LEU A 81 1.69 12.12 -3.78
C LEU A 81 2.22 11.61 -5.13
N VAL A 82 1.66 10.50 -5.58
CA VAL A 82 1.99 9.89 -6.87
C VAL A 82 0.68 9.56 -7.60
N PRO A 83 0.50 9.95 -8.88
CA PRO A 83 -0.65 9.55 -9.67
C PRO A 83 -0.76 8.02 -9.77
N LEU A 84 -1.97 7.45 -9.70
CA LEU A 84 -2.16 5.99 -9.78
C LEU A 84 -1.64 5.42 -11.11
N GLU A 85 -1.79 6.17 -12.20
CA GLU A 85 -1.33 5.78 -13.54
C GLU A 85 0.18 5.54 -13.60
N PHE A 86 0.94 6.16 -12.70
CA PHE A 86 2.38 5.98 -12.60
C PHE A 86 2.75 4.52 -12.30
N PHE A 87 1.97 3.84 -11.48
CA PHE A 87 2.25 2.46 -11.05
C PHE A 87 1.86 1.40 -12.09
N ILE A 88 1.12 1.76 -13.13
CA ILE A 88 0.80 0.86 -14.25
C ILE A 88 1.61 1.16 -15.52
N SER A 89 2.51 2.15 -15.47
CA SER A 89 3.43 2.50 -16.55
C SER A 89 4.80 1.86 -16.36
N SER A 90 5.41 1.42 -17.46
CA SER A 90 6.77 0.87 -17.49
C SER A 90 7.86 1.94 -17.61
N GLU A 91 7.50 3.21 -17.78
CA GLU A 91 8.44 4.32 -18.03
C GLU A 91 9.47 4.51 -16.90
N HIS A 92 9.03 4.36 -15.65
CA HIS A 92 9.88 4.54 -14.45
C HIS A 92 10.05 3.24 -13.65
N TYR A 93 9.72 2.10 -14.26
CA TYR A 93 9.68 0.79 -13.62
C TYR A 93 10.98 0.02 -13.84
N THR A 94 11.48 -0.64 -12.80
CA THR A 94 12.57 -1.61 -12.87
C THR A 94 12.20 -2.91 -12.14
N PRO A 95 12.24 -4.08 -12.81
CA PRO A 95 12.08 -5.36 -12.13
C PRO A 95 13.35 -5.73 -11.37
N LEU A 96 13.22 -6.04 -10.08
CA LEU A 96 14.33 -6.53 -9.25
C LEU A 96 14.14 -8.01 -8.97
N GLN A 97 15.03 -8.85 -9.51
CA GLN A 97 15.00 -10.30 -9.24
C GLN A 97 15.68 -10.60 -7.91
N VAL A 98 14.92 -11.16 -6.97
CA VAL A 98 15.42 -11.58 -5.66
C VAL A 98 15.35 -13.08 -5.56
N HIS A 99 16.50 -13.71 -5.35
CA HIS A 99 16.59 -15.14 -5.11
C HIS A 99 16.41 -15.40 -3.61
N SER A 100 15.29 -16.03 -3.26
CA SER A 100 15.06 -16.56 -1.91
C SER A 100 15.39 -18.06 -1.88
N GLN A 101 16.19 -18.48 -0.90
CA GLN A 101 16.49 -19.90 -0.70
C GLN A 101 15.24 -20.74 -0.39
N SER A 102 14.15 -20.12 0.10
CA SER A 102 12.91 -20.81 0.48
C SER A 102 11.74 -20.61 -0.48
N ARG A 103 11.76 -19.57 -1.34
CA ARG A 103 10.63 -19.21 -2.22
C ARG A 103 10.99 -19.15 -3.72
N GLY A 104 12.21 -19.49 -4.10
CA GLY A 104 12.67 -19.39 -5.50
C GLY A 104 12.96 -17.94 -5.92
N SER A 105 12.91 -17.66 -7.22
CA SER A 105 13.06 -16.31 -7.75
C SER A 105 11.76 -15.53 -7.60
N LEU A 106 11.80 -14.41 -6.88
CA LEU A 106 10.71 -13.45 -6.75
C LEU A 106 11.07 -12.16 -7.51
N THR A 107 10.15 -11.66 -8.32
CA THR A 107 10.28 -10.32 -8.90
C THR A 107 9.71 -9.30 -7.93
N LEU A 108 10.54 -8.35 -7.49
CA LEU A 108 10.09 -7.15 -6.78
C LEU A 108 9.94 -6.00 -7.77
N HIS A 109 8.95 -5.15 -7.53
CA HIS A 109 8.74 -3.93 -8.31
C HIS A 109 9.54 -2.78 -7.69
N GLN A 110 10.16 -1.97 -8.54
CA GLN A 110 10.80 -0.72 -8.18
C GLN A 110 10.33 0.38 -9.12
N PHE A 111 10.04 1.55 -8.56
CA PHE A 111 9.75 2.77 -9.29
C PHE A 111 10.58 3.93 -8.74
N LEU A 112 11.09 4.77 -9.65
CA LEU A 112 11.77 6.01 -9.31
C LEU A 112 10.87 7.19 -9.66
N TYR A 113 10.30 7.83 -8.65
CA TYR A 113 9.43 8.98 -8.81
C TYR A 113 10.18 10.27 -8.50
N MET A 114 10.09 11.27 -9.38
CA MET A 114 10.57 12.62 -9.10
C MET A 114 9.37 13.51 -8.86
N ASP A 115 9.27 14.07 -7.65
CA ASP A 115 8.22 15.02 -7.31
C ASP A 115 8.38 16.30 -8.16
N PRO A 116 7.33 16.70 -8.89
CA PRO A 116 7.42 17.82 -9.83
C PRO A 116 7.63 19.16 -9.14
N ASP A 117 7.19 19.33 -7.89
CA ASP A 117 7.24 20.58 -7.15
C ASP A 117 8.57 20.70 -6.39
N THR A 118 8.94 19.66 -5.65
CA THR A 118 10.13 19.68 -4.79
C THR A 118 11.40 19.21 -5.48
N LYS A 119 11.29 18.56 -6.65
CA LYS A 119 12.39 17.89 -7.38
C LYS A 119 13.10 16.80 -6.60
N LYS A 120 12.53 16.35 -5.47
CA LYS A 120 13.04 15.21 -4.71
C LYS A 120 12.76 13.91 -5.46
N ASN A 121 13.68 12.95 -5.34
CA ASN A 121 13.52 11.63 -5.91
C ASN A 121 13.13 10.64 -4.81
N PHE A 122 12.13 9.82 -5.08
CA PHE A 122 11.60 8.81 -4.19
C PHE A 122 11.73 7.44 -4.83
N ASN A 123 12.37 6.52 -4.12
CA ASN A 123 12.52 5.13 -4.53
C ASN A 123 11.40 4.28 -3.89
N ILE A 124 10.40 3.91 -4.68
CA ILE A 124 9.23 3.14 -4.24
C ILE A 124 9.44 1.69 -4.63
N TRP A 125 9.57 0.79 -3.67
CA TRP A 125 9.96 -0.58 -3.95
C TRP A 125 9.35 -1.60 -2.98
N GLY A 126 9.46 -2.89 -3.32
CA GLY A 126 9.06 -3.97 -2.43
C GLY A 126 7.54 -4.06 -2.22
N LEU A 127 7.11 -4.25 -0.97
CA LEU A 127 5.69 -4.43 -0.63
C LEU A 127 4.88 -3.16 -0.94
N THR A 128 5.44 -1.97 -0.67
CA THR A 128 4.81 -0.69 -1.00
C THR A 128 4.49 -0.61 -2.49
N ALA A 129 5.48 -0.88 -3.35
CA ALA A 129 5.28 -0.88 -4.79
C ALA A 129 4.28 -1.96 -5.23
N HIS A 130 4.33 -3.17 -4.66
CA HIS A 130 3.37 -4.22 -4.98
C HIS A 130 1.92 -3.81 -4.68
N CYS A 131 1.66 -3.27 -3.49
CA CYS A 131 0.34 -2.75 -3.10
C CYS A 131 -0.10 -1.60 -4.02
N ALA A 132 0.80 -0.68 -4.39
CA ALA A 132 0.49 0.43 -5.27
C ALA A 132 0.12 -0.03 -6.69
N VAL A 133 0.86 -0.97 -7.28
CA VAL A 133 0.52 -1.56 -8.59
C VAL A 133 -0.83 -2.24 -8.54
N MET A 134 -1.09 -3.04 -7.50
CA MET A 134 -2.35 -3.76 -7.36
C MET A 134 -3.53 -2.79 -7.25
N LEU A 135 -3.47 -1.84 -6.32
CA LEU A 135 -4.53 -0.86 -6.12
C LEU A 135 -4.78 -0.05 -7.39
N SER A 136 -3.71 0.38 -8.07
CA SER A 136 -3.83 1.15 -9.32
C SER A 136 -4.46 0.32 -10.43
N ALA A 137 -4.08 -0.95 -10.59
CA ALA A 137 -4.65 -1.83 -11.60
C ALA A 137 -6.14 -2.10 -11.35
N MET A 138 -6.54 -2.26 -10.09
CA MET A 138 -7.94 -2.44 -9.69
C MET A 138 -8.77 -1.18 -9.94
N LEU A 139 -8.31 -0.01 -9.47
CA LEU A 139 -9.08 1.24 -9.58
C LEU A 139 -9.15 1.79 -11.01
N LEU A 140 -8.13 1.53 -11.83
CA LEU A 140 -8.09 1.96 -13.23
C LEU A 140 -8.65 0.90 -14.19
N GLU A 141 -9.06 -0.27 -13.68
CA GLU A 141 -9.49 -1.43 -14.46
C GLU A 141 -8.54 -1.75 -15.63
N LYS A 142 -7.23 -1.61 -15.37
CA LYS A 142 -6.19 -1.68 -16.39
C LYS A 142 -4.93 -2.33 -15.87
N GLY A 143 -4.47 -3.35 -16.59
CA GLY A 143 -3.20 -4.01 -16.29
C GLY A 143 -1.97 -3.14 -16.54
N PRO A 144 -0.87 -3.36 -15.80
CA PRO A 144 0.38 -2.65 -16.02
C PRO A 144 0.99 -2.96 -17.39
N SER A 145 1.73 -2.01 -17.97
CA SER A 145 2.47 -2.19 -19.22
C SER A 145 3.78 -2.99 -19.08
N PHE A 146 3.95 -3.66 -17.94
CA PHE A 146 5.04 -4.57 -17.60
C PHE A 146 4.45 -5.84 -16.99
N LEU A 147 5.23 -6.92 -16.90
CA LEU A 147 4.79 -8.16 -16.27
C LEU A 147 4.79 -8.00 -14.75
N PRO A 148 3.63 -7.99 -14.07
CA PRO A 148 3.60 -7.71 -12.64
C PRO A 148 3.83 -8.98 -11.80
N GLY A 149 3.96 -10.15 -12.42
CA GLY A 149 4.10 -11.42 -11.70
C GLY A 149 2.82 -11.89 -11.02
N PHE A 150 1.69 -11.28 -11.36
CA PHE A 150 0.33 -11.66 -10.99
C PHE A 150 -0.64 -11.37 -12.13
N ASP A 151 -1.82 -11.97 -12.09
CA ASP A 151 -2.90 -11.69 -13.03
C ASP A 151 -3.91 -10.74 -12.35
N VAL A 152 -4.23 -9.62 -12.99
CA VAL A 152 -5.09 -8.58 -12.40
C VAL A 152 -6.51 -9.10 -12.18
N ASP A 153 -7.04 -9.88 -13.12
CA ASP A 153 -8.38 -10.45 -12.99
C ASP A 153 -8.41 -11.50 -11.87
N ASP A 154 -7.34 -12.28 -11.71
CA ASP A 154 -7.21 -13.23 -10.61
C ASP A 154 -7.17 -12.53 -9.25
N ILE A 155 -6.43 -11.42 -9.13
CA ILE A 155 -6.43 -10.62 -7.90
C ILE A 155 -7.81 -10.07 -7.59
N ILE A 156 -8.50 -9.49 -8.58
CA ILE A 156 -9.85 -8.94 -8.39
C ILE A 156 -10.78 -10.05 -7.87
N ARG A 157 -10.76 -11.22 -8.52
CA ARG A 157 -11.54 -12.39 -8.08
C ARG A 157 -11.20 -12.82 -6.66
N GLN A 158 -9.91 -12.91 -6.31
CA GLN A 158 -9.49 -13.27 -4.95
C GLN A 158 -9.97 -12.24 -3.93
N GLN A 159 -9.93 -10.95 -4.28
CA GLN A 159 -10.37 -9.86 -3.43
C GLN A 159 -11.88 -9.92 -3.20
N GLU A 160 -12.68 -10.18 -4.23
CA GLU A 160 -14.13 -10.41 -4.11
C GLU A 160 -14.43 -11.58 -3.17
N MET A 161 -13.79 -12.72 -3.38
CA MET A 161 -13.93 -13.90 -2.52
C MET A 161 -13.54 -13.60 -1.06
N PHE A 162 -12.48 -12.82 -0.86
CA PHE A 162 -12.03 -12.40 0.48
C PHE A 162 -13.07 -11.53 1.19
N LEU A 163 -13.68 -10.57 0.47
CA LEU A 163 -14.72 -9.71 1.00
C LEU A 163 -15.98 -10.51 1.36
N GLU A 164 -16.42 -11.43 0.49
CA GLU A 164 -17.56 -12.32 0.76
C GLU A 164 -17.33 -13.20 2.00
N ALA A 165 -16.15 -13.82 2.11
CA ALA A 165 -15.79 -14.66 3.25
C ALA A 165 -15.68 -13.86 4.56
N SER A 166 -15.29 -12.59 4.49
CA SER A 166 -15.21 -11.69 5.65
C SER A 166 -16.60 -11.24 6.10
N TYR A 167 -17.47 -10.88 5.15
CA TYR A 167 -18.87 -10.52 5.41
C TYR A 167 -19.62 -11.67 6.10
N ASN A 168 -19.49 -12.90 5.57
CA ASN A 168 -20.15 -14.06 6.14
C ASN A 168 -19.67 -14.40 7.56
N ARG A 169 -18.40 -14.13 7.88
CA ARG A 169 -17.85 -14.30 9.24
C ARG A 169 -18.35 -13.28 10.24
N SER A 170 -18.64 -12.05 9.81
CA SER A 170 -19.16 -10.99 10.69
C SER A 170 -20.63 -11.19 11.11
N LYS A 171 -21.34 -12.13 10.49
CA LYS A 171 -22.75 -12.45 10.77
C LYS A 171 -22.96 -13.66 11.69
N LEU A 172 -21.89 -14.35 12.06
CA LEU A 172 -21.90 -15.51 12.96
C LEU A 172 -21.50 -15.08 14.37
#